data_AF-A0AAD5EGB0-F1
#
_entry.id   AF-A0AAD5EGB0-F1
#
_cell.length_a   1.000
_cell.length_b   1.000
_cell.length_c   1.000
_cell.angle_alpha   90.00
_cell.angle_beta   90.00
_cell.angle_gamma   90.00
#
_symmetry.space_group_name_H-M   'P 1'
#
loop_
_entity.id
_entity.type
_entity.pdbx_description
1 polymer ?
#
loop_
_entity_poly.entity_id
_entity_poly.type
_entity_poly.pdbx_seq_one_letter_code
_entity_poly.pdbx_strand_id
1 'polypeptide(L)'
;MSDKYECALDLMRRLPPQNVEENLSKLLDIVDADLGDDLLSAIDQPLKVRRCKQTGKDYLACDYNRDGDSYRSPWSNEYDPELPDGATPNATLRKLEVHANEAFDTYREMYYEGGVSSVYTFEIEDKFAVVVLIKKVGEGARRMKGAWDSIHVFEVQERGRNAHYKLTSTVMLYMITNKPELGHFNLSGSLTRQAEQDCPVDDQSAHVINIGRMVEDMEIKMRNSLQEVYFGKTKDIVNDLRSVGSIKEGKEQADIQKELVGKLMLRGNSQ
;
A
#
# COMPACT_ATOMS: atom_id res chain seq x y z
N MET A 1 18.89 -3.89 25.52
CA MET A 1 17.53 -3.31 25.60
C MET A 1 17.07 -3.19 24.17
N SER A 2 15.90 -3.73 23.84
CA SER A 2 15.33 -3.52 22.49
C SER A 2 15.16 -2.03 22.28
N ASP A 3 15.48 -1.54 21.08
CA ASP A 3 15.18 -0.17 20.70
C ASP A 3 13.67 0.06 20.83
N LYS A 4 13.27 1.15 21.49
CA LYS A 4 11.86 1.48 21.71
C LYS A 4 11.12 1.61 20.38
N TYR A 5 11.81 2.16 19.37
CA TYR A 5 11.28 2.30 18.02
C TYR A 5 10.98 0.94 17.38
N GLU A 6 11.93 0.00 17.45
CA GLU A 6 11.70 -1.36 16.96
C GLU A 6 10.55 -2.07 17.68
N CYS A 7 10.43 -1.88 19.00
CA CYS A 7 9.31 -2.41 19.79
C CYS A 7 7.96 -1.82 19.36
N ALA A 8 7.90 -0.51 19.13
CA ALA A 8 6.70 0.19 18.70
C ALA A 8 6.24 -0.31 17.31
N LEU A 9 7.17 -0.45 16.36
CA LEU A 9 6.89 -1.04 15.05
C LEU A 9 6.46 -2.52 15.16
N ASP A 10 7.10 -3.32 16.04
CA ASP A 10 6.71 -4.72 16.25
C ASP A 10 5.31 -4.85 16.87
N LEU A 11 4.95 -3.95 17.77
CA LEU A 11 3.61 -3.90 18.34
C LEU A 11 2.56 -3.61 17.27
N MET A 12 2.80 -2.63 16.41
CA MET A 12 1.88 -2.27 15.32
C MET A 12 1.75 -3.37 14.26
N ARG A 13 2.78 -4.19 14.06
CA ARG A 13 2.72 -5.40 13.23
C ARG A 13 1.89 -6.54 13.82
N ARG A 14 1.56 -6.50 15.12
CA ARG A 14 0.82 -7.55 15.83
C ARG A 14 -0.61 -7.16 16.21
N LEU A 15 -0.85 -5.87 16.43
CA LEU A 15 -2.18 -5.38 16.76
C LEU A 15 -3.15 -5.53 15.57
N PRO A 16 -4.47 -5.64 15.83
CA PRO A 16 -5.45 -5.78 14.75
C PRO A 16 -5.39 -4.58 13.79
N PRO A 17 -5.13 -4.83 12.49
CA PRO A 17 -4.86 -3.76 11.52
C PRO A 17 -6.09 -2.88 11.22
N GLN A 18 -7.31 -3.38 11.45
CA GLN A 18 -8.52 -2.56 11.34
C GLN A 18 -8.58 -1.36 12.31
N ASN A 19 -7.78 -1.40 13.37
CA ASN A 19 -7.77 -0.38 14.41
C ASN A 19 -6.46 0.43 14.36
N VAL A 20 -5.73 0.42 13.24
CA VAL A 20 -4.40 1.04 13.11
C VAL A 20 -4.39 2.50 13.54
N GLU A 21 -5.41 3.30 13.18
CA GLU A 21 -5.50 4.71 13.61
C GLU A 21 -5.62 4.85 15.13
N GLU A 22 -6.47 4.05 15.77
CA GLU A 22 -6.67 4.06 17.22
C GLU A 22 -5.43 3.53 17.96
N ASN A 23 -4.82 2.47 17.42
CA ASN A 23 -3.61 1.87 17.98
C ASN A 23 -2.43 2.86 17.92
N LEU A 24 -2.27 3.54 16.78
CA LEU A 24 -1.22 4.55 16.61
C LEU A 24 -1.45 5.73 17.54
N SER A 25 -2.67 6.27 17.62
CA SER A 25 -2.99 7.36 18.56
C SER A 25 -2.65 6.99 20.00
N LYS A 26 -3.04 5.80 20.46
CA LYS A 26 -2.71 5.33 21.83
C LYS A 26 -1.22 5.08 22.02
N LEU A 27 -0.51 4.70 20.98
CA LEU A 27 0.94 4.50 21.04
C LEU A 27 1.66 5.85 21.18
N LEU A 28 1.21 6.87 20.45
CA LEU A 28 1.72 8.25 20.54
C LEU A 28 1.51 8.85 21.94
N ASP A 29 0.43 8.48 22.65
CA ASP A 29 0.21 8.89 24.04
C ASP A 29 1.23 8.28 25.03
N ILE A 30 1.92 7.21 24.65
CA ILE A 30 2.83 6.44 25.51
C ILE A 30 4.30 6.78 25.24
N VAL A 31 4.65 7.05 23.99
CA VAL A 31 6.05 7.31 23.59
C VAL A 31 6.44 8.78 23.79
N ASP A 32 7.75 9.03 23.83
CA ASP A 32 8.28 10.38 23.79
C ASP A 32 8.05 11.05 22.41
N ALA A 33 8.04 12.39 22.37
CA ALA A 33 7.62 13.16 21.20
C ALA A 33 8.49 12.91 19.96
N ASP A 34 9.81 12.85 20.13
CA ASP A 34 10.75 12.56 19.04
C ASP A 34 10.44 11.21 18.38
N LEU A 35 10.18 10.18 19.20
CA LEU A 35 9.75 8.87 18.72
C LEU A 35 8.37 8.91 18.05
N GLY A 36 7.49 9.82 18.48
CA GLY A 36 6.17 10.00 17.89
C GLY A 36 6.23 10.44 16.41
N ASP A 37 7.10 11.40 16.10
CA ASP A 37 7.29 11.90 14.73
C ASP A 37 7.89 10.83 13.80
N ASP A 38 8.84 10.05 14.32
CA ASP A 38 9.42 8.90 13.61
C ASP A 38 8.35 7.83 13.32
N LEU A 39 7.47 7.54 14.29
CA LEU A 39 6.40 6.56 14.13
C LEU A 39 5.32 7.00 13.14
N LEU A 40 4.93 8.28 13.15
CA LEU A 40 4.00 8.84 12.17
C LEU A 40 4.57 8.74 10.74
N SER A 41 5.87 8.92 10.59
CA SER A 41 6.56 8.80 9.30
C SER A 41 6.72 7.36 8.82
N ALA A 42 6.76 6.40 9.75
CA ALA A 42 7.03 4.99 9.46
C ALA A 42 5.77 4.10 9.35
N ILE A 43 4.65 4.51 9.95
CA ILE A 43 3.43 3.71 10.02
C ILE A 43 2.36 4.29 9.12
N ASP A 44 2.12 3.61 8.01
CA ASP A 44 1.04 3.93 7.08
C ASP A 44 -0.34 3.80 7.73
N GLN A 45 -1.19 4.79 7.48
CA GLN A 45 -2.59 4.85 7.91
C GLN A 45 -3.56 4.75 6.73
N PRO A 46 -4.79 4.26 6.92
CA PRO A 46 -5.80 4.19 5.87
C PRO A 46 -6.04 5.56 5.23
N LEU A 47 -6.04 5.60 3.91
CA LEU A 47 -6.14 6.86 3.16
C LEU A 47 -7.51 7.49 3.34
N LYS A 48 -7.53 8.81 3.54
CA LYS A 48 -8.76 9.59 3.73
C LYS A 48 -9.11 10.31 2.43
N VAL A 49 -10.36 10.21 1.98
CA VAL A 49 -10.83 10.97 0.82
C VAL A 49 -11.21 12.38 1.27
N ARG A 50 -10.65 13.38 0.60
CA ARG A 50 -11.03 14.80 0.72
C ARG A 50 -11.47 15.33 -0.64
N ARG A 51 -12.16 16.45 -0.65
CA ARG A 51 -12.65 17.08 -1.88
C ARG A 51 -12.04 18.46 -2.07
N CYS A 52 -11.41 18.69 -3.21
CA CYS A 52 -10.83 19.99 -3.55
C CYS A 52 -11.95 21.02 -3.71
N LYS A 53 -11.93 22.09 -2.91
CA LYS A 53 -12.95 23.16 -2.96
C LYS A 53 -12.96 23.91 -4.28
N GLN A 54 -11.81 24.06 -4.94
CA GLN A 54 -11.71 24.81 -6.20
C GLN A 54 -12.14 23.98 -7.42
N THR A 55 -11.66 22.75 -7.54
CA THR A 55 -11.90 21.92 -8.74
C THR A 55 -13.07 20.97 -8.59
N GLY A 56 -13.54 20.74 -7.36
CA GLY A 56 -14.60 19.78 -7.04
C GLY A 56 -14.18 18.30 -7.15
N LYS A 57 -12.91 18.02 -7.48
CA LYS A 57 -12.36 16.66 -7.59
C LYS A 57 -11.93 16.11 -6.23
N ASP A 58 -12.13 14.81 -6.04
CA ASP A 58 -11.67 14.11 -4.84
C ASP A 58 -10.15 13.87 -4.89
N TYR A 59 -9.51 13.82 -3.72
CA TYR A 59 -8.10 13.53 -3.56
C TYR A 59 -7.86 12.75 -2.26
N LEU A 60 -6.72 12.07 -2.17
CA LEU A 60 -6.34 11.26 -1.03
C LEU A 60 -5.42 12.04 -0.10
N ALA A 61 -5.78 12.07 1.18
CA ALA A 61 -5.06 12.70 2.26
C ALA A 61 -4.27 11.66 3.06
N CYS A 62 -3.00 11.97 3.29
CA CYS A 62 -2.04 11.22 4.09
C CYS A 62 -1.03 12.21 4.71
N ASP A 63 -0.07 11.73 5.49
CA ASP A 63 0.90 12.62 6.13
C ASP A 63 1.84 13.30 5.12
N TYR A 64 2.09 12.71 3.94
CA TYR A 64 2.96 13.27 2.91
C TYR A 64 2.41 14.53 2.20
N ASN A 65 1.11 14.81 2.31
CA ASN A 65 0.51 16.04 1.78
C ASN A 65 -0.10 16.91 2.87
N ARG A 66 0.26 16.64 4.14
CA ARG A 66 -0.20 17.35 5.32
C ARG A 66 0.84 18.37 5.77
N ASP A 67 0.37 19.52 6.19
CA ASP A 67 1.17 20.52 6.91
C ASP A 67 0.30 21.09 8.04
N GLY A 68 0.72 20.86 9.29
CA GLY A 68 -0.12 21.07 10.47
C GLY A 68 -1.44 20.28 10.37
N ASP A 69 -2.57 20.98 10.32
CA ASP A 69 -3.91 20.37 10.16
C ASP A 69 -4.48 20.54 8.74
N SER A 70 -3.68 21.09 7.84
CA SER A 70 -4.07 21.39 6.47
C SER A 70 -3.53 20.36 5.48
N TYR A 71 -4.28 20.09 4.42
CA TYR A 71 -3.89 19.11 3.40
C TYR A 71 -3.88 19.73 2.01
N ARG A 72 -2.75 19.59 1.30
CA ARG A 72 -2.58 20.13 -0.06
C ARG A 72 -3.34 19.28 -1.07
N SER A 73 -4.17 19.93 -1.88
CA SER A 73 -4.83 19.27 -3.01
C SER A 73 -3.88 19.15 -4.21
N PRO A 74 -3.79 17.97 -4.86
CA PRO A 74 -2.95 17.82 -6.06
C PRO A 74 -3.56 18.57 -7.25
N TRP A 75 -4.85 18.94 -7.20
CA TRP A 75 -5.55 19.61 -8.29
C TRP A 75 -5.32 21.13 -8.29
N SER A 76 -5.60 21.80 -7.17
CA SER A 76 -5.43 23.25 -7.04
C SER A 76 -4.04 23.67 -6.57
N ASN A 77 -3.26 22.75 -5.99
CA ASN A 77 -2.03 23.03 -5.24
C ASN A 77 -2.24 23.84 -3.94
N GLU A 78 -3.47 23.93 -3.45
CA GLU A 78 -3.81 24.69 -2.24
C GLU A 78 -4.10 23.79 -1.06
N TYR A 79 -3.79 24.30 0.12
CA TYR A 79 -4.07 23.67 1.40
C TYR A 79 -5.51 23.93 1.86
N ASP A 80 -6.14 22.91 2.48
CA ASP A 80 -7.41 23.05 3.17
C ASP A 80 -7.36 22.44 4.59
N PRO A 81 -7.56 23.23 5.67
CA PRO A 81 -7.79 24.68 5.70
C PRO A 81 -6.66 25.52 5.05
N GLU A 82 -6.98 26.75 4.63
CA GLU A 82 -6.00 27.62 3.96
C GLU A 82 -4.77 27.85 4.83
N LEU A 83 -3.59 27.62 4.24
CA LEU A 83 -2.29 27.77 4.90
C LEU A 83 -1.36 28.54 3.94
N PRO A 84 -1.17 29.86 4.15
CA PRO A 84 -0.39 30.71 3.25
C PRO A 84 1.09 30.31 3.15
N ASP A 85 1.66 29.81 4.25
CA ASP A 85 3.07 29.42 4.34
C ASP A 85 3.28 27.90 4.21
N GLY A 86 2.29 27.19 3.68
CA GLY A 86 2.36 25.74 3.52
C GLY A 86 3.39 25.31 2.47
N ALA A 87 4.08 24.19 2.73
CA ALA A 87 5.11 23.70 1.81
C ALA A 87 4.54 23.29 0.44
N THR A 88 5.04 23.90 -0.65
CA THR A 88 4.64 23.54 -2.02
C THR A 88 5.85 23.12 -2.85
N PRO A 89 5.70 22.15 -3.76
CA PRO A 89 6.79 21.78 -4.66
C PRO A 89 7.19 22.96 -5.55
N ASN A 90 8.47 23.01 -5.92
CA ASN A 90 8.95 23.98 -6.90
C ASN A 90 8.22 23.84 -8.26
N ALA A 91 8.34 24.85 -9.13
CA ALA A 91 7.62 24.87 -10.41
C ALA A 91 7.90 23.67 -11.32
N THR A 92 9.08 23.08 -11.21
CA THR A 92 9.49 21.91 -12.00
C THR A 92 8.80 20.64 -11.49
N LEU A 93 8.90 20.37 -10.19
CA LEU A 93 8.26 19.23 -9.55
C LEU A 93 6.74 19.33 -9.58
N ARG A 94 6.18 20.54 -9.54
CA ARG A 94 4.73 20.74 -9.70
C ARG A 94 4.26 20.32 -11.10
N LYS A 95 5.02 20.60 -12.16
CA LYS A 95 4.69 20.11 -13.51
C LYS A 95 4.75 18.59 -13.57
N LEU A 96 5.77 17.99 -12.96
CA LEU A 96 5.87 16.53 -12.85
C LEU A 96 4.68 15.94 -12.09
N GLU A 97 4.29 16.56 -10.96
CA GLU A 97 3.16 16.15 -10.13
C GLU A 97 1.84 16.17 -10.90
N VAL A 98 1.59 17.21 -11.69
CA VAL A 98 0.39 17.33 -12.53
C VAL A 98 0.35 16.21 -13.57
N HIS A 99 1.43 16.00 -14.32
CA HIS A 99 1.50 14.90 -15.31
C HIS A 99 1.37 13.52 -14.66
N ALA A 100 1.96 13.32 -13.49
CA ALA A 100 1.88 12.07 -12.77
C ALA A 100 0.44 11.80 -12.29
N ASN A 101 -0.28 12.82 -11.80
CA ASN A 101 -1.70 12.67 -11.44
C ASN A 101 -2.56 12.25 -12.64
N GLU A 102 -2.33 12.81 -13.83
CA GLU A 102 -3.05 12.42 -15.05
C GLU A 102 -2.75 10.97 -15.47
N ALA A 103 -1.48 10.57 -15.43
CA ALA A 103 -1.06 9.22 -15.76
C ALA A 103 -1.63 8.18 -14.76
N PHE A 104 -1.56 8.47 -13.46
CA PHE A 104 -2.05 7.57 -12.43
C PHE A 104 -3.57 7.56 -12.29
N ASP A 105 -4.29 8.60 -12.71
CA ASP A 105 -5.74 8.54 -12.85
C ASP A 105 -6.16 7.59 -13.98
N THR A 106 -5.41 7.58 -15.08
CA THR A 106 -5.60 6.60 -16.17
C THR A 106 -5.26 5.18 -15.70
N TYR A 107 -4.12 5.00 -15.01
CA TYR A 107 -3.73 3.72 -14.39
C TYR A 107 -4.82 3.18 -13.46
N ARG A 108 -5.30 4.04 -12.54
CA ARG A 108 -6.40 3.72 -11.61
C ARG A 108 -7.63 3.25 -12.38
N GLU A 109 -8.04 3.97 -13.43
CA GLU A 109 -9.22 3.58 -14.20
C GLU A 109 -9.04 2.19 -14.86
N MET A 110 -7.89 1.93 -15.47
CA MET A 110 -7.61 0.65 -16.14
C MET A 110 -7.55 -0.55 -15.19
N TYR A 111 -6.99 -0.38 -13.99
CA TYR A 111 -6.76 -1.49 -13.06
C TYR A 111 -7.85 -1.63 -11.98
N TYR A 112 -8.47 -0.52 -11.58
CA TYR A 112 -9.41 -0.47 -10.47
C TYR A 112 -10.84 -0.19 -10.89
N GLU A 113 -11.10 0.31 -12.10
CA GLU A 113 -12.45 0.66 -12.61
C GLU A 113 -13.22 1.51 -11.57
N GLY A 114 -12.67 2.68 -11.24
CA GLY A 114 -13.15 3.58 -10.19
C GLY A 114 -12.18 3.78 -9.03
N GLY A 115 -12.69 4.24 -7.89
CA GLY A 115 -11.85 4.67 -6.76
C GLY A 115 -11.28 6.09 -6.95
N VAL A 116 -10.31 6.46 -6.12
CA VAL A 116 -9.62 7.76 -6.15
C VAL A 116 -8.12 7.50 -6.21
N SER A 117 -7.37 8.34 -6.92
CA SER A 117 -5.91 8.36 -6.88
C SER A 117 -5.40 9.78 -6.66
N SER A 118 -4.20 9.90 -6.11
CA SER A 118 -3.52 11.19 -5.94
C SER A 118 -2.02 10.97 -5.95
N VAL A 119 -1.30 11.90 -6.58
CA VAL A 119 0.16 11.92 -6.60
C VAL A 119 0.67 13.21 -5.99
N TYR A 120 1.66 13.09 -5.10
CA TYR A 120 2.34 14.22 -4.49
C TYR A 120 3.84 14.19 -4.74
N THR A 121 4.45 15.35 -4.93
CA THR A 121 5.90 15.51 -5.01
C THR A 121 6.39 16.56 -4.03
N PHE A 122 7.60 16.36 -3.51
CA PHE A 122 8.28 17.31 -2.64
C PHE A 122 9.80 17.12 -2.71
N GLU A 123 10.53 18.17 -2.36
CA GLU A 123 12.01 18.19 -2.38
C GLU A 123 12.57 17.57 -1.09
N ILE A 124 13.68 16.84 -1.20
CA ILE A 124 14.43 16.28 -0.08
C ILE A 124 15.92 16.52 -0.36
N GLU A 125 16.49 17.60 0.16
CA GLU A 125 17.91 17.95 -0.04
C GLU A 125 18.34 17.93 -1.54
N ASP A 126 19.17 16.98 -1.97
CA ASP A 126 19.63 16.77 -3.34
C ASP A 126 18.75 15.79 -4.16
N LYS A 127 17.61 15.38 -3.59
CA LYS A 127 16.65 14.41 -4.12
C LYS A 127 15.26 15.03 -4.19
N PHE A 128 14.33 14.27 -4.77
CA PHE A 128 12.91 14.52 -4.60
C PHE A 128 12.17 13.22 -4.29
N ALA A 129 11.01 13.36 -3.65
CA ALA A 129 10.11 12.24 -3.43
C ALA A 129 8.87 12.33 -4.32
N VAL A 130 8.32 11.15 -4.62
CA VAL A 130 7.02 11.01 -5.29
C VAL A 130 6.19 10.02 -4.49
N VAL A 131 4.98 10.43 -4.12
CA VAL A 131 4.04 9.59 -3.37
C VAL A 131 2.82 9.34 -4.25
N VAL A 132 2.60 8.09 -4.64
CA VAL A 132 1.45 7.65 -5.43
C VAL A 132 0.48 6.93 -4.51
N LEU A 133 -0.76 7.42 -4.47
CA LEU A 133 -1.83 6.91 -3.63
C LEU A 133 -2.98 6.42 -4.48
N ILE A 134 -3.52 5.25 -4.16
CA ILE A 134 -4.74 4.71 -4.78
C ILE A 134 -5.64 4.18 -3.67
N LYS A 135 -6.92 4.55 -3.69
CA LYS A 135 -7.94 4.01 -2.81
C LYS A 135 -9.13 3.51 -3.61
N LYS A 136 -9.47 2.23 -3.45
CA LYS A 136 -10.71 1.66 -3.98
C LYS A 136 -11.54 1.10 -2.85
N VAL A 137 -12.75 1.64 -2.69
CA VAL A 137 -13.77 1.08 -1.80
C VAL A 137 -14.70 0.21 -2.63
N GLY A 138 -14.89 -1.04 -2.19
CA GLY A 138 -15.83 -1.97 -2.81
C GLY A 138 -17.27 -1.54 -2.57
N GLU A 139 -18.12 -1.68 -3.59
CA GLU A 139 -19.52 -1.21 -3.58
C GLU A 139 -20.47 -1.98 -2.64
N GLY A 140 -19.94 -2.80 -1.73
CA GLY A 140 -20.77 -3.56 -0.80
C GLY A 140 -21.50 -4.75 -1.44
N ALA A 141 -21.17 -5.12 -2.68
CA ALA A 141 -21.80 -6.21 -3.39
C ALA A 141 -21.79 -7.49 -2.54
N ARG A 142 -22.94 -8.18 -2.48
CA ARG A 142 -23.14 -9.43 -1.70
C ARG A 142 -22.89 -9.30 -0.18
N ARG A 143 -23.15 -8.13 0.41
CA ARG A 143 -22.94 -7.84 1.86
C ARG A 143 -21.47 -7.98 2.31
N MET A 144 -20.55 -7.73 1.38
CA MET A 144 -19.12 -7.72 1.64
C MET A 144 -18.62 -6.29 1.52
N LYS A 145 -18.13 -5.74 2.62
CA LYS A 145 -17.44 -4.45 2.62
C LYS A 145 -15.96 -4.72 2.39
N GLY A 146 -15.34 -3.97 1.49
CA GLY A 146 -13.92 -4.07 1.24
C GLY A 146 -13.32 -2.72 0.92
N ALA A 147 -12.06 -2.52 1.28
CA ALA A 147 -11.27 -1.38 0.88
C ALA A 147 -9.86 -1.83 0.54
N TRP A 148 -9.31 -1.21 -0.48
CA TRP A 148 -7.93 -1.34 -0.91
C TRP A 148 -7.29 0.03 -0.86
N ASP A 149 -6.15 0.13 -0.18
CA ASP A 149 -5.33 1.33 -0.13
C ASP A 149 -3.91 0.95 -0.58
N SER A 150 -3.41 1.60 -1.64
CA SER A 150 -2.03 1.52 -2.10
C SER A 150 -1.30 2.83 -1.76
N ILE A 151 -0.11 2.71 -1.18
CA ILE A 151 0.80 3.81 -0.88
C ILE A 151 2.16 3.45 -1.45
N HIS A 152 2.62 4.21 -2.44
CA HIS A 152 3.93 4.03 -3.06
C HIS A 152 4.76 5.27 -2.85
N VAL A 153 5.81 5.17 -2.04
CA VAL A 153 6.73 6.25 -1.74
C VAL A 153 8.03 6.00 -2.49
N PHE A 154 8.39 6.94 -3.36
CA PHE A 154 9.65 6.96 -4.07
C PHE A 154 10.58 8.00 -3.47
N GLU A 155 11.83 7.61 -3.21
CA GLU A 155 12.96 8.54 -3.17
C GLU A 155 13.67 8.48 -4.52
N VAL A 156 13.84 9.63 -5.19
CA VAL A 156 14.47 9.72 -6.51
C VAL A 156 15.73 10.58 -6.41
N GLN A 157 16.88 9.99 -6.75
CA GLN A 157 18.16 10.69 -6.82
C GLN A 157 18.63 10.79 -8.28
N GLU A 158 18.65 12.00 -8.83
CA GLU A 158 19.14 12.25 -10.18
C GLU A 158 20.67 12.22 -10.24
N ARG A 159 21.21 11.57 -11.27
CA ARG A 159 22.65 11.43 -11.55
C ARG A 159 22.92 11.61 -13.05
N GLY A 160 22.94 12.87 -13.49
CA GLY A 160 23.16 13.20 -14.90
C GLY A 160 21.96 12.79 -15.77
N ARG A 161 22.15 11.80 -16.66
CA ARG A 161 21.08 11.24 -17.51
C ARG A 161 20.44 9.96 -16.96
N ASN A 162 20.72 9.64 -15.70
CA ASN A 162 20.11 8.52 -15.00
C ASN A 162 19.52 9.02 -13.69
N ALA A 163 18.57 8.27 -13.12
CA ALA A 163 18.13 8.46 -11.76
C ALA A 163 18.06 7.11 -11.04
N HIS A 164 18.40 7.14 -9.76
CA HIS A 164 18.23 6.03 -8.83
C HIS A 164 16.86 6.17 -8.15
N TYR A 165 16.03 5.14 -8.27
CA TYR A 165 14.69 5.10 -7.70
C TYR A 165 14.65 4.09 -6.57
N LYS A 166 14.26 4.53 -5.38
CA LYS A 166 13.99 3.66 -4.24
C LYS A 166 12.51 3.71 -3.91
N LEU A 167 11.82 2.60 -4.16
CA LEU A 167 10.40 2.42 -3.95
C LEU A 167 10.14 1.69 -2.63
N THR A 168 9.34 2.28 -1.75
CA THR A 168 8.67 1.60 -0.65
C THR A 168 7.17 1.58 -0.93
N SER A 169 6.60 0.39 -1.05
CA SER A 169 5.17 0.19 -1.35
C SER A 169 4.48 -0.51 -0.20
N THR A 170 3.37 0.06 0.26
CA THR A 170 2.47 -0.55 1.23
C THR A 170 1.11 -0.71 0.60
N VAL A 171 0.54 -1.91 0.71
CA VAL A 171 -0.87 -2.18 0.40
C VAL A 171 -1.58 -2.55 1.68
N MET A 172 -2.68 -1.88 1.97
CA MET A 172 -3.63 -2.25 3.02
C MET A 172 -4.89 -2.80 2.37
N LEU A 173 -5.27 -4.00 2.79
CA LEU A 173 -6.50 -4.67 2.40
C LEU A 173 -7.39 -4.82 3.62
N TYR A 174 -8.63 -4.39 3.47
CA TYR A 174 -9.68 -4.60 4.45
C TYR A 174 -10.83 -5.34 3.78
N MET A 175 -11.29 -6.43 4.39
CA MET A 175 -12.45 -7.16 3.90
C MET A 175 -13.28 -7.70 5.06
N ILE A 176 -14.53 -7.26 5.14
CA ILE A 176 -15.52 -7.74 6.11
C ILE A 176 -16.72 -8.31 5.39
N THR A 177 -17.07 -9.54 5.78
CA THR A 177 -18.29 -10.21 5.36
C THR A 177 -19.18 -10.46 6.56
N ASN A 178 -20.47 -10.17 6.42
CA ASN A 178 -21.47 -10.55 7.42
C ASN A 178 -22.61 -11.29 6.72
N LYS A 179 -22.51 -12.63 6.69
CA LYS A 179 -23.49 -13.51 6.05
C LYS A 179 -24.01 -14.50 7.09
N PRO A 180 -25.31 -14.85 7.09
CA PRO A 180 -25.87 -15.81 8.05
C PRO A 180 -25.12 -17.15 8.09
N GLU A 181 -24.65 -17.62 6.94
CA GLU A 181 -23.94 -18.89 6.78
C GLU A 181 -22.49 -18.87 7.30
N LEU A 182 -21.82 -17.71 7.23
CA LEU A 182 -20.41 -17.55 7.61
C LEU A 182 -20.23 -16.81 8.94
N GLY A 183 -21.30 -16.22 9.48
CA GLY A 183 -21.23 -15.27 10.58
C GLY A 183 -20.51 -13.97 10.20
N HIS A 184 -19.92 -13.35 11.21
CA HIS A 184 -19.04 -12.20 11.04
C HIS A 184 -17.62 -12.70 10.74
N PHE A 185 -17.12 -12.35 9.56
CA PHE A 185 -15.77 -12.67 9.10
C PHE A 185 -15.04 -11.39 8.74
N ASN A 186 -13.85 -11.18 9.32
CA ASN A 186 -12.98 -10.06 9.04
C ASN A 186 -11.61 -10.60 8.63
N LEU A 187 -11.17 -10.20 7.44
CA LEU A 187 -9.86 -10.50 6.90
C LEU A 187 -9.23 -9.18 6.45
N SER A 188 -8.33 -8.67 7.28
CA SER A 188 -7.70 -7.36 7.09
C SER A 188 -6.21 -7.43 7.40
N GLY A 189 -5.44 -6.57 6.74
CA GLY A 189 -4.05 -6.31 7.07
C GLY A 189 -3.28 -5.62 5.96
N SER A 190 -1.97 -5.57 6.11
CA SER A 190 -1.07 -4.83 5.23
C SER A 190 0.11 -5.68 4.76
N LEU A 191 0.70 -5.27 3.65
CA LEU A 191 1.94 -5.81 3.11
C LEU A 191 2.82 -4.65 2.64
N THR A 192 4.05 -4.58 3.15
CA THR A 192 5.05 -3.61 2.70
C THR A 192 6.19 -4.32 1.97
N ARG A 193 6.62 -3.75 0.84
CA ARG A 193 7.74 -4.23 0.02
C ARG A 193 8.60 -3.05 -0.43
N GLN A 194 9.87 -3.33 -0.65
CA GLN A 194 10.84 -2.36 -1.17
C GLN A 194 11.47 -2.86 -2.47
N ALA A 195 11.82 -1.94 -3.35
CA ALA A 195 12.61 -2.20 -4.55
C ALA A 195 13.45 -0.98 -4.91
N GLU A 196 14.61 -1.22 -5.51
CA GLU A 196 15.50 -0.17 -6.00
C GLU A 196 15.85 -0.44 -7.46
N GLN A 197 15.95 0.63 -8.26
CA GLN A 197 16.29 0.52 -9.67
C GLN A 197 16.95 1.79 -10.19
N ASP A 198 18.01 1.65 -10.99
CA ASP A 198 18.57 2.75 -11.78
C ASP A 198 17.93 2.75 -13.17
N CYS A 199 17.39 3.89 -13.60
CA CYS A 199 16.78 4.04 -14.93
C CYS A 199 17.32 5.31 -15.63
N PRO A 200 17.42 5.28 -16.98
CA PRO A 200 17.73 6.47 -17.76
C PRO A 200 16.59 7.50 -17.66
N VAL A 201 16.98 8.78 -17.70
CA VAL A 201 16.12 9.94 -17.65
C VAL A 201 16.57 10.90 -18.76
N ASP A 202 15.94 10.78 -19.92
CA ASP A 202 16.22 11.65 -21.06
C ASP A 202 15.51 13.02 -20.92
N ASP A 203 14.31 13.02 -20.32
CA ASP A 203 13.53 14.19 -19.97
C ASP A 203 12.68 13.92 -18.71
N GLN A 204 11.95 14.94 -18.23
CA GLN A 204 11.13 14.81 -17.03
C GLN A 204 9.96 13.84 -17.16
N SER A 205 9.45 13.61 -18.37
CA SER A 205 8.37 12.64 -18.59
C SER A 205 8.86 11.20 -18.37
N ALA A 206 10.16 10.96 -18.54
CA ALA A 206 10.78 9.67 -18.23
C ALA A 206 10.58 9.25 -16.77
N HIS A 207 10.53 10.20 -15.82
CA HIS A 207 10.24 9.87 -14.42
C HIS A 207 8.86 9.25 -14.26
N VAL A 208 7.82 9.82 -14.89
CA VAL A 208 6.45 9.29 -14.81
C VAL A 208 6.40 7.87 -15.36
N ILE A 209 7.09 7.60 -16.48
CA ILE A 209 7.14 6.27 -17.10
C ILE A 209 7.88 5.27 -16.20
N ASN A 210 9.06 5.65 -15.69
CA ASN A 210 9.86 4.78 -14.83
C ASN A 210 9.13 4.44 -13.53
N ILE A 211 8.55 5.45 -12.88
CA ILE A 211 7.73 5.30 -11.66
C ILE A 211 6.51 4.43 -11.95
N GLY A 212 5.78 4.70 -13.04
CA GLY A 212 4.61 3.93 -13.44
C GLY A 212 4.90 2.43 -13.62
N ARG A 213 6.00 2.08 -14.32
CA ARG A 213 6.43 0.69 -14.49
C ARG A 213 6.77 0.02 -13.15
N MET A 214 7.50 0.71 -12.28
CA MET A 214 7.86 0.18 -10.96
C MET A 214 6.62 -0.04 -10.08
N VAL A 215 5.65 0.88 -10.11
CA VAL A 215 4.37 0.72 -9.39
C VAL A 215 3.60 -0.47 -9.94
N GLU A 216 3.43 -0.58 -11.26
CA GLU A 216 2.70 -1.67 -11.90
C GLU A 216 3.28 -3.06 -11.54
N ASP A 217 4.59 -3.22 -11.70
CA ASP A 217 5.29 -4.46 -11.36
C ASP A 217 5.15 -4.81 -9.86
N MET A 218 5.25 -3.80 -8.99
CA MET A 218 5.18 -3.99 -7.55
C MET A 218 3.75 -4.34 -7.10
N GLU A 219 2.73 -3.63 -7.60
CA GLU A 219 1.32 -3.94 -7.30
C GLU A 219 0.94 -5.35 -7.75
N ILE A 220 1.39 -5.80 -8.93
CA ILE A 220 1.12 -7.18 -9.39
C ILE A 220 1.73 -8.21 -8.43
N LYS A 221 2.99 -8.02 -8.02
CA LYS A 221 3.67 -8.93 -7.08
C LYS A 221 3.00 -8.94 -5.70
N MET A 222 2.64 -7.76 -5.19
CA MET A 222 1.98 -7.62 -3.90
C MET A 222 0.56 -8.21 -3.92
N ARG A 223 -0.22 -7.97 -4.97
CA ARG A 223 -1.55 -8.57 -5.16
C ARG A 223 -1.49 -10.09 -5.15
N ASN A 224 -0.55 -10.68 -5.88
CA ASN A 224 -0.35 -12.14 -5.88
C ASN A 224 0.05 -12.66 -4.49
N SER A 225 0.93 -11.95 -3.79
CA SER A 225 1.36 -12.29 -2.42
C SER A 225 0.18 -12.23 -1.43
N LEU A 226 -0.64 -11.17 -1.51
CA LEU A 226 -1.84 -11.02 -0.71
C LEU A 226 -2.81 -12.16 -1.00
N GLN A 227 -3.01 -12.53 -2.26
CA GLN A 227 -3.89 -13.64 -2.62
C GLN A 227 -3.47 -14.96 -1.96
N GLU A 228 -2.17 -15.30 -2.05
CA GLU A 228 -1.63 -16.54 -1.47
C GLU A 228 -1.70 -16.55 0.06
N VAL A 229 -1.32 -15.45 0.71
CA VAL A 229 -1.27 -15.37 2.18
C VAL A 229 -2.68 -15.27 2.77
N TYR A 230 -3.49 -14.34 2.27
CA TYR A 230 -4.79 -14.03 2.88
C TYR A 230 -5.83 -15.09 2.60
N PHE A 231 -5.88 -15.66 1.40
CA PHE A 231 -6.90 -16.65 1.05
C PHE A 231 -6.39 -18.10 1.04
N GLY A 232 -5.07 -18.30 0.91
CA GLY A 232 -4.44 -19.61 1.04
C GLY A 232 -4.14 -19.92 2.50
N LYS A 233 -3.13 -19.26 3.08
CA LYS A 233 -2.62 -19.63 4.41
C LYS A 233 -3.65 -19.53 5.52
N THR A 234 -4.49 -18.48 5.54
CA THR A 234 -5.51 -18.34 6.60
C THR A 234 -6.54 -19.46 6.53
N LYS A 235 -6.93 -19.88 5.31
CA LYS A 235 -7.85 -20.98 5.08
C LYS A 235 -7.25 -22.30 5.55
N ASP A 236 -5.97 -22.54 5.23
CA ASP A 236 -5.27 -23.75 5.66
C ASP A 236 -5.22 -23.84 7.19
N ILE A 237 -4.82 -22.75 7.87
CA ILE A 237 -4.79 -22.69 9.34
C ILE A 237 -6.17 -22.96 9.95
N VAL A 238 -7.24 -22.37 9.40
CA VAL A 238 -8.62 -22.61 9.91
C VAL A 238 -9.02 -24.08 9.72
N ASN A 239 -8.71 -24.68 8.58
CA ASN A 239 -9.03 -26.09 8.31
C ASN A 239 -8.21 -27.06 9.16
N ASP A 240 -6.97 -26.70 9.51
CA ASP A 240 -6.12 -27.48 10.41
C ASP A 240 -6.66 -27.48 11.85
N LEU A 241 -7.23 -26.35 12.29
CA LEU A 241 -7.88 -26.26 13.61
C LEU A 241 -9.17 -27.08 13.69
N ARG A 242 -9.93 -27.15 12.58
CA ARG A 242 -11.19 -27.90 12.53
C ARG A 242 -11.48 -28.44 11.12
N SER A 243 -11.08 -29.67 10.87
CA SER A 243 -11.43 -30.40 9.65
C SER A 243 -12.87 -30.92 9.69
N VAL A 244 -13.58 -30.85 8.55
CA VAL A 244 -14.89 -31.48 8.37
C VAL A 244 -14.76 -32.99 8.12
N GLY A 245 -13.68 -33.40 7.42
CA GLY A 245 -13.36 -34.81 7.17
C GLY A 245 -12.45 -35.42 8.24
N SER A 246 -12.24 -36.72 8.17
CA SER A 246 -11.31 -37.40 9.07
C SER A 246 -9.88 -36.92 8.84
N ILE A 247 -9.18 -36.54 9.92
CA ILE A 247 -7.75 -36.17 9.87
C ILE A 247 -6.91 -37.30 9.25
N LYS A 248 -7.35 -38.56 9.44
CA LYS A 248 -6.69 -39.74 8.86
C LYS A 248 -6.79 -39.77 7.33
N GLU A 249 -7.98 -39.51 6.79
CA GLU A 249 -8.21 -39.48 5.34
C GLU A 249 -7.42 -38.33 4.69
N GLY A 250 -7.39 -37.16 5.34
CA GLY A 250 -6.58 -36.03 4.86
C GLY A 250 -5.08 -36.34 4.80
N LYS A 251 -4.54 -37.07 5.79
CA LYS A 251 -3.14 -37.53 5.77
C LYS A 251 -2.87 -38.55 4.67
N GLU A 252 -3.73 -39.56 4.53
CA GLU A 252 -3.60 -40.57 3.47
C GLU A 252 -3.61 -39.93 2.08
N GLN A 253 -4.48 -38.92 1.86
CA GLN A 253 -4.56 -38.20 0.59
C GLN A 253 -3.30 -37.37 0.31
N ALA A 254 -2.74 -36.70 1.32
CA ALA A 254 -1.50 -35.93 1.20
C ALA A 254 -0.28 -36.84 0.92
N ASP A 255 -0.22 -38.02 1.55
CA ASP A 255 0.84 -39.00 1.32
C ASP A 255 0.78 -39.57 -0.11
N ILE A 256 -0.42 -39.91 -0.59
CA ILE A 256 -0.64 -40.31 -1.98
C ILE A 256 -0.20 -39.20 -2.95
N GLN A 257 -0.52 -37.94 -2.65
CA GLN A 257 -0.14 -36.80 -3.49
C GLN A 257 1.38 -36.60 -3.54
N LYS A 258 2.08 -36.72 -2.41
CA LYS A 258 3.56 -36.70 -2.35
C LYS A 258 4.18 -37.84 -3.14
N GLU A 259 3.63 -39.05 -3.02
CA GLU A 259 4.10 -40.22 -3.74
C GLU A 259 3.95 -40.04 -5.27
N LEU A 260 2.81 -39.49 -5.71
CA LEU A 260 2.54 -39.16 -7.12
C LEU A 260 3.52 -38.13 -7.67
N VAL A 261 3.76 -37.04 -6.94
CA VAL A 261 4.72 -35.99 -7.34
C VAL A 261 6.13 -36.57 -7.43
N GLY A 262 6.56 -37.37 -6.45
CA GLY A 262 7.85 -38.06 -6.49
C GLY A 262 7.99 -38.97 -7.71
N LYS A 263 6.96 -39.77 -8.02
CA LYS A 263 6.94 -40.63 -9.21
C LYS A 263 6.94 -39.86 -10.52
N LEU A 264 6.28 -38.70 -10.59
CA LEU A 264 6.27 -37.85 -11.78
C LEU A 264 7.64 -37.19 -12.02
N MET A 265 8.33 -36.73 -10.97
CA MET A 265 9.69 -36.19 -11.08
C MET A 265 10.71 -37.25 -11.52
N LEU A 266 10.60 -38.48 -11.01
CA LEU A 266 11.44 -39.59 -11.44
C LEU A 266 11.22 -39.94 -12.92
N ARG A 267 9.98 -39.81 -13.41
CA ARG A 267 9.66 -39.99 -14.84
C ARG A 267 10.22 -38.89 -15.74
N GLY A 268 10.26 -37.65 -15.25
CA GLY A 268 10.82 -36.51 -15.99
C GLY A 268 12.35 -36.55 -16.14
N ASN A 269 13.07 -37.17 -15.20
CA ASN A 269 14.52 -37.34 -15.25
C ASN A 269 14.98 -38.63 -15.98
N SER A 270 14.04 -39.41 -16.52
CA SER A 270 14.31 -40.66 -17.24
C SER A 270 14.20 -40.51 -18.78
N GLN A 271 14.19 -39.27 -19.28
CA GLN A 271 14.35 -38.90 -20.70
C GLN A 271 15.57 -38.00 -20.84
#